data_AF-A0A2P5LF71-F1
#
_entry.id   AF-A0A2P5LF71-F1
#
_cell.length_a   1.000
_cell.length_b   1.000
_cell.length_c   1.000
_cell.angle_alpha   90.00
_cell.angle_beta   90.00
_cell.angle_gamma   90.00
#
_symmetry.space_group_name_H-M   'P 1'
#
loop_
_entity.id
_entity.type
_entity.pdbx_description
1 polymer ?
#
loop_
_entity_poly.entity_id
_entity_poly.type
_entity_poly.pdbx_seq_one_letter_code
_entity_poly.pdbx_strand_id
1 'polypeptide(L)'
;LSKAIKRYSLAAICVVALGIRLPETASKLAEVMGWEQSFVGTVFVALATSLPELVVTISALQIGALDMAISDLFGSNLFNLLIVALDDLVYLPGSILAAALPVHLVTVLSAIMMNGIAITGLLYRPTTRLFKTIGWVSLAMFSVYVVNMWVLYLHR
;
A
#
# COMPACT_ATOMS: atom_id res chain seq x y z
N LEU A 1 -19.61 20.20 -13.51
CA LEU A 1 -18.20 19.93 -13.90
C LEU A 1 -17.20 20.86 -13.19
N SER A 2 -17.21 22.19 -13.41
CA SER A 2 -16.21 23.12 -12.83
C SER A 2 -16.08 23.06 -11.29
N LYS A 3 -17.19 22.95 -10.54
CA LYS A 3 -17.16 22.80 -9.07
C LYS A 3 -16.53 21.47 -8.62
N ALA A 4 -16.73 20.38 -9.36
CA ALA A 4 -16.18 19.07 -9.01
C ALA A 4 -14.67 19.04 -9.23
N ILE A 5 -14.20 19.56 -10.37
CA ILE A 5 -12.77 19.70 -10.67
C ILE A 5 -12.07 20.53 -9.59
N LYS A 6 -12.63 21.71 -9.23
CA LYS A 6 -12.06 22.56 -8.19
C LYS A 6 -11.93 21.84 -6.83
N ARG A 7 -12.96 21.10 -6.41
CA ARG A 7 -12.94 20.35 -5.14
C ARG A 7 -11.92 19.22 -5.16
N TYR A 8 -11.87 18.47 -6.25
CA TYR A 8 -10.91 17.39 -6.43
C TYR A 8 -9.46 17.92 -6.40
N SER A 9 -9.16 18.96 -7.18
CA SER A 9 -7.83 19.57 -7.20
C SER A 9 -7.42 20.10 -5.83
N LEU A 10 -8.33 20.74 -5.10
CA LEU A 10 -8.05 21.22 -3.74
C LEU A 10 -7.72 20.07 -2.78
N ALA A 11 -8.53 19.00 -2.80
CA ALA A 11 -8.29 17.82 -1.97
C ALA A 11 -6.94 17.15 -2.30
N ALA A 12 -6.63 16.99 -3.59
CA ALA A 12 -5.36 16.42 -4.05
C ALA A 12 -4.16 17.26 -3.57
N ILE A 13 -4.21 18.58 -3.70
CA ILE A 13 -3.15 19.48 -3.20
C ILE A 13 -2.97 19.34 -1.69
N CYS A 14 -4.07 19.28 -0.93
CA CYS A 14 -3.99 19.08 0.53
C CYS A 14 -3.32 17.76 0.90
N VAL A 15 -3.67 16.65 0.22
CA VAL A 15 -3.05 15.34 0.45
C VAL A 15 -1.54 15.39 0.17
N VAL A 16 -1.13 15.99 -0.96
CA VAL A 16 0.28 16.14 -1.32
C VAL A 16 1.04 16.97 -0.28
N ALA A 17 0.49 18.12 0.11
CA ALA A 17 1.14 19.02 1.07
C ALA A 17 1.34 18.36 2.45
N LEU A 18 0.37 17.56 2.90
CA LEU A 18 0.48 16.81 4.15
C LEU A 18 1.44 15.62 4.02
N GLY A 19 1.42 14.93 2.87
CA GLY A 19 2.31 13.80 2.58
C GLY A 19 3.79 14.16 2.67
N ILE A 20 4.19 15.35 2.19
CA ILE A 20 5.58 15.83 2.25
C ILE A 20 6.11 15.92 3.69
N ARG A 21 5.26 16.26 4.66
CA ARG A 21 5.66 16.45 6.07
C ARG A 21 5.53 15.18 6.91
N LEU A 22 4.99 14.12 6.32
CA LEU A 22 4.68 12.89 7.03
C LEU A 22 5.94 12.16 7.55
N PRO A 23 7.05 12.02 6.78
CA PRO A 23 8.25 11.34 7.28
C PRO A 23 8.89 12.08 8.45
N GLU A 24 8.98 13.41 8.38
CA GLU A 24 9.53 14.23 9.47
C GLU A 24 8.70 14.09 10.76
N THR A 25 7.38 14.08 10.62
CA THR A 25 6.46 13.90 11.74
C THR A 25 6.57 12.50 12.34
N ALA A 26 6.71 11.47 11.50
CA ALA A 26 6.91 10.09 11.92
C ALA A 26 8.24 9.90 12.67
N SER A 27 9.32 10.52 12.21
CA SER A 27 10.61 10.48 12.93
C SER A 27 10.53 11.13 14.31
N LYS A 28 9.88 12.30 14.42
CA LYS A 28 9.64 12.97 15.71
C LYS A 28 8.76 12.14 16.64
N LEU A 29 7.74 11.46 16.09
CA LEU A 29 6.89 10.55 16.86
C LEU A 29 7.70 9.36 17.40
N ALA A 30 8.59 8.78 16.58
CA ALA A 30 9.46 7.69 17.01
C ALA A 30 10.38 8.12 18.18
N GLU A 31 10.95 9.32 18.09
CA GLU A 31 11.83 9.88 19.12
C GLU A 31 11.10 10.08 20.47
N VAL A 32 9.92 10.71 20.45
CA VAL A 32 9.13 10.97 21.66
C VAL A 32 8.63 9.68 22.31
N MET A 33 8.28 8.68 21.50
CA MET A 33 7.75 7.39 21.97
C MET A 33 8.85 6.39 22.34
N GLY A 34 10.12 6.69 22.04
CA GLY A 34 11.24 5.75 22.20
C GLY A 34 11.17 4.53 21.29
N TRP A 35 10.53 4.65 20.13
CA TRP A 35 10.38 3.58 19.15
C TRP A 35 11.47 3.62 18.08
N GLU A 36 11.77 2.47 17.47
CA GLU A 36 12.66 2.45 16.32
C GLU A 36 12.06 3.22 15.15
N GLN A 37 12.84 4.11 14.52
CA GLN A 37 12.42 4.84 13.32
C GLN A 37 12.00 3.89 12.19
N SER A 38 12.67 2.73 12.07
CA SER A 38 12.34 1.68 11.10
C SER A 38 10.92 1.13 11.32
N PHE A 39 10.50 0.95 12.58
CA PHE A 39 9.17 0.48 12.95
C PHE A 39 8.11 1.54 12.62
N VAL A 40 8.35 2.79 13.01
CA VAL A 40 7.39 3.88 12.75
C VAL A 40 7.24 4.14 11.24
N GLY A 41 8.34 4.12 10.50
CA GLY A 41 8.33 4.18 9.04
C GLY A 41 7.55 3.03 8.41
N THR A 42 7.83 1.80 8.80
CA THR A 42 7.20 0.61 8.17
C THR A 42 5.71 0.51 8.48
N VAL A 43 5.29 0.90 9.69
CA VAL A 43 3.89 0.71 10.12
C VAL A 43 3.09 1.99 9.95
N PHE A 44 3.49 3.09 10.59
CA PHE A 44 2.67 4.30 10.64
C PHE A 44 2.74 5.09 9.34
N VAL A 45 3.93 5.25 8.75
CA VAL A 45 4.04 5.95 7.46
C VAL A 45 3.33 5.15 6.38
N ALA A 46 3.58 3.83 6.28
CA ALA A 46 2.90 2.98 5.31
C ALA A 46 1.36 2.98 5.47
N LEU A 47 0.86 2.91 6.71
CA LEU A 47 -0.58 3.04 6.98
C LEU A 47 -1.12 4.41 6.55
N ALA A 48 -0.42 5.49 6.91
CA ALA A 48 -0.87 6.84 6.61
C ALA A 48 -0.87 7.14 5.10
N THR A 49 0.09 6.59 4.33
CA THR A 49 0.10 6.71 2.87
C THR A 49 -0.97 5.89 2.19
N SER A 50 -1.39 4.76 2.79
CA SER A 50 -2.43 3.89 2.21
C SER A 50 -3.85 4.11 2.70
N LEU A 51 -4.05 4.96 3.72
CA LEU A 51 -5.39 5.38 4.14
C LEU A 51 -6.21 6.05 3.03
N PRO A 52 -5.65 6.98 2.21
CA PRO A 52 -6.40 7.57 1.10
C PRO A 52 -6.92 6.52 0.12
N GLU A 53 -6.09 5.54 -0.25
CA GLU A 53 -6.43 4.42 -1.16
C GLU A 53 -7.55 3.57 -0.56
N LEU A 54 -7.45 3.23 0.74
CA LEU A 54 -8.49 2.50 1.45
C LEU A 54 -9.83 3.25 1.42
N VAL A 55 -9.81 4.57 1.65
CA VAL A 55 -11.02 5.40 1.64
C VAL A 55 -11.63 5.48 0.24
N VAL A 56 -10.81 5.64 -0.81
CA VAL A 56 -11.27 5.66 -2.21
C VAL A 56 -11.89 4.31 -2.58
N THR A 57 -11.20 3.21 -2.27
CA THR A 57 -11.68 1.84 -2.52
C THR A 57 -13.01 1.58 -1.80
N ILE A 58 -13.13 1.91 -0.50
CA ILE A 58 -14.40 1.74 0.25
C ILE A 58 -15.52 2.60 -0.37
N SER A 59 -15.23 3.86 -0.71
CA SER A 59 -16.22 4.76 -1.31
C SER A 59 -16.71 4.24 -2.67
N ALA A 60 -15.80 3.71 -3.49
CA ALA A 60 -16.13 3.10 -4.77
C ALA A 60 -17.03 1.85 -4.59
N LEU A 61 -16.74 1.01 -3.59
CA LEU A 61 -17.58 -0.15 -3.25
C LEU A 61 -18.99 0.27 -2.80
N GLN A 62 -19.11 1.34 -2.00
CA GLN A 62 -20.40 1.85 -1.50
C GLN A 62 -21.32 2.34 -2.63
N ILE A 63 -20.75 2.87 -3.71
CA ILE A 63 -21.51 3.32 -4.89
C ILE A 63 -21.65 2.23 -5.96
N GLY A 64 -21.22 0.99 -5.69
CA GLY A 64 -21.28 -0.13 -6.64
C GLY A 64 -20.25 -0.07 -7.78
N ALA A 65 -19.28 0.84 -7.71
CA ALA A 65 -18.23 1.01 -8.72
C ALA A 65 -17.07 0.01 -8.49
N LEU A 66 -17.36 -1.28 -8.63
CA LEU A 66 -16.40 -2.38 -8.40
C LEU A 66 -15.16 -2.27 -9.29
N ASP A 67 -15.33 -1.94 -10.57
CA ASP A 67 -14.20 -1.79 -11.50
C ASP A 67 -13.29 -0.62 -11.09
N MET A 68 -13.87 0.46 -10.55
CA MET A 68 -13.12 1.59 -10.02
C MET A 68 -12.29 1.17 -8.80
N ALA A 69 -12.91 0.47 -7.84
CA ALA A 69 -12.21 -0.05 -6.66
C ALA A 69 -11.05 -0.99 -7.03
N ILE A 70 -11.25 -1.89 -7.99
CA ILE A 70 -10.19 -2.79 -8.47
C ILE A 70 -9.09 -2.00 -9.19
N SER A 71 -9.47 -1.06 -10.05
CA SER A 71 -8.50 -0.23 -10.79
C SER A 71 -7.67 0.67 -9.88
N ASP A 72 -8.24 1.17 -8.78
CA ASP A 72 -7.54 1.97 -7.76
C ASP A 72 -6.46 1.14 -7.07
N LEU A 73 -6.79 -0.07 -6.62
CA LEU A 73 -5.84 -0.97 -5.94
C LEU A 73 -4.66 -1.38 -6.84
N PHE A 74 -4.95 -1.89 -8.04
CA PHE A 74 -3.89 -2.35 -8.95
C PHE A 74 -3.15 -1.20 -9.63
N GLY A 75 -3.86 -0.12 -9.98
CA GLY A 75 -3.30 1.07 -10.61
C GLY A 75 -2.36 1.81 -9.67
N SER A 76 -2.73 1.97 -8.39
CA SER A 76 -1.87 2.60 -7.38
C SER A 76 -0.62 1.76 -7.10
N ASN A 77 -0.73 0.43 -7.06
CA ASN A 77 0.45 -0.44 -6.93
C ASN A 77 1.41 -0.31 -8.13
N LEU A 78 0.88 -0.22 -9.36
CA LEU A 78 1.69 0.02 -10.54
C LEU A 78 2.36 1.40 -10.51
N PHE A 79 1.63 2.44 -10.08
CA PHE A 79 2.16 3.79 -9.95
C PHE A 79 3.25 3.87 -8.87
N ASN A 80 3.09 3.17 -7.75
CA ASN A 80 4.11 3.09 -6.70
C ASN A 80 5.42 2.47 -7.21
N LEU A 81 5.35 1.43 -8.05
CA LEU A 81 6.55 0.86 -8.69
C LEU A 81 7.19 1.83 -9.68
N LEU A 82 6.39 2.62 -10.40
CA LEU A 82 6.91 3.68 -11.27
C LEU A 82 7.62 4.76 -10.45
N ILE A 83 7.10 5.16 -9.29
CA ILE A 83 7.76 6.12 -8.38
C ILE A 83 9.14 5.61 -8.00
N VAL A 84 9.29 4.34 -7.61
CA VAL A 84 10.62 3.77 -7.28
C VAL A 84 11.59 3.90 -8.46
N ALA A 85 11.14 3.68 -9.69
CA ALA A 85 11.97 3.86 -10.87
C ALA A 85 12.36 5.33 -11.10
N LEU A 86 11.47 6.28 -10.79
CA LEU A 86 11.78 7.71 -10.85
C LEU A 86 12.73 8.14 -9.73
N ASP A 87 12.57 7.60 -8.52
CA ASP A 87 13.44 7.86 -7.38
C ASP A 87 14.87 7.36 -7.67
N ASP A 88 15.00 6.21 -8.34
CA ASP A 88 16.30 5.65 -8.76
C ASP A 88 17.05 6.59 -9.72
N LEU A 89 16.35 7.37 -10.57
CA LEU A 89 16.97 8.38 -11.44
C LEU A 89 17.56 9.58 -10.68
N VAL A 90 17.00 9.88 -9.51
CA VAL A 90 17.43 11.02 -8.67
C VAL A 90 18.45 10.57 -7.62
N TYR A 91 18.50 9.27 -7.30
CA TYR A 91 19.42 8.71 -6.34
C TYR A 91 20.86 8.62 -6.89
N LEU A 92 21.68 9.59 -6.51
CA LEU A 92 23.07 9.73 -6.98
C LEU A 92 24.07 8.67 -6.45
N PRO A 93 23.93 8.07 -5.26
CA PRO A 93 24.92 7.14 -4.72
C PRO A 93 25.01 5.76 -5.41
N GLY A 94 24.08 5.41 -6.31
CA GLY A 94 24.02 4.09 -6.93
C GLY A 94 22.59 3.73 -7.37
N SER A 95 22.22 2.45 -7.33
CA SER A 95 20.81 2.06 -7.47
C SER A 95 20.15 1.95 -6.10
N ILE A 96 18.96 2.54 -5.95
CA ILE A 96 18.08 2.38 -4.77
C ILE A 96 17.84 0.90 -4.46
N LEU A 97 17.65 0.08 -5.49
CA LEU A 97 17.41 -1.36 -5.31
C LEU A 97 18.66 -2.10 -4.80
N ALA A 98 19.86 -1.63 -5.16
CA ALA A 98 21.10 -2.16 -4.62
C ALA A 98 21.39 -1.66 -3.19
N ALA A 99 20.90 -0.47 -2.84
CA ALA A 99 21.01 0.12 -1.50
C ALA A 99 19.95 -0.42 -0.51
N ALA A 100 18.88 -1.04 -1.00
CA ALA A 100 17.83 -1.62 -0.17
C ALA A 100 18.33 -2.82 0.64
N LEU A 101 17.91 -2.90 1.92
CA LEU A 101 18.29 -4.01 2.79
C LEU A 101 17.71 -5.34 2.28
N PRO A 102 18.46 -6.47 2.38
CA PRO A 102 17.98 -7.79 1.97
C PRO A 102 16.68 -8.24 2.66
N VAL A 103 16.38 -7.68 3.84
CA VAL A 103 15.15 -7.93 4.61
C VAL A 103 13.88 -7.63 3.79
N HIS A 104 13.95 -6.72 2.83
CA HIS A 104 12.81 -6.35 1.98
C HIS A 104 12.45 -7.43 0.95
N LEU A 105 13.34 -8.40 0.67
CA LEU A 105 13.05 -9.50 -0.25
C LEU A 105 11.81 -10.29 0.17
N VAL A 106 11.63 -10.52 1.47
CA VAL A 106 10.47 -11.25 2.01
C VAL A 106 9.17 -10.49 1.70
N THR A 107 9.18 -9.16 1.86
CA THR A 107 8.05 -8.28 1.54
C THR A 107 7.75 -8.28 0.05
N VAL A 108 8.76 -8.16 -0.81
CA VAL A 108 8.58 -8.19 -2.27
C VAL A 108 8.01 -9.53 -2.74
N LEU A 109 8.54 -10.65 -2.25
CA LEU A 109 8.03 -11.98 -2.59
C LEU A 109 6.57 -12.16 -2.15
N SER A 110 6.23 -11.67 -0.96
CA SER A 110 4.86 -11.73 -0.44
C SER A 110 3.91 -10.87 -1.27
N ALA A 111 4.34 -9.68 -1.70
CA ALA A 111 3.58 -8.82 -2.61
C ALA A 111 3.35 -9.49 -3.98
N ILE A 112 4.34 -10.20 -4.53
CA ILE A 112 4.20 -10.97 -5.77
C ILE A 112 3.16 -12.09 -5.58
N MET A 113 3.25 -12.85 -4.48
CA MET A 113 2.29 -13.92 -4.17
C MET A 113 0.87 -13.39 -4.04
N MET A 114 0.68 -12.28 -3.30
CA MET A 114 -0.63 -11.67 -3.12
C MET A 114 -1.23 -11.15 -4.43
N ASN A 115 -0.42 -10.54 -5.30
CA ASN A 115 -0.87 -10.14 -6.64
C ASN A 115 -1.25 -11.35 -7.49
N GLY A 116 -0.48 -12.44 -7.44
CA GLY A 116 -0.82 -13.69 -8.10
C GLY A 116 -2.16 -14.25 -7.63
N ILE A 117 -2.40 -14.29 -6.31
CA ILE A 117 -3.68 -14.72 -5.73
C ILE A 117 -4.82 -13.82 -6.21
N ALA A 118 -4.63 -12.50 -6.21
CA ALA A 118 -5.65 -11.56 -6.66
C ALA A 118 -5.99 -11.75 -8.16
N ILE A 119 -4.99 -11.98 -9.01
CA ILE A 119 -5.17 -12.32 -10.43
C ILE A 119 -5.95 -13.63 -10.58
N THR A 120 -5.60 -14.67 -9.83
CA THR A 120 -6.37 -15.94 -9.87
C THR A 120 -7.82 -15.73 -9.45
N GLY A 121 -8.08 -14.88 -8.44
CA GLY A 121 -9.43 -14.51 -8.03
C GLY A 121 -10.22 -13.79 -9.13
N LEU A 122 -9.57 -12.89 -9.87
CA LEU A 122 -10.14 -12.18 -11.02
C LEU A 122 -10.48 -13.09 -12.20
N LEU A 123 -9.61 -14.07 -12.49
CA LEU A 123 -9.78 -15.03 -13.59
C LEU A 123 -10.85 -16.08 -13.28
N TYR A 124 -10.77 -16.73 -12.12
CA TYR A 124 -11.66 -17.83 -11.76
C TYR A 124 -13.01 -17.36 -11.18
N ARG A 125 -13.10 -16.10 -10.73
CA ARG A 125 -14.31 -15.49 -10.15
C ARG A 125 -15.04 -16.43 -9.17
N PRO A 126 -14.36 -16.89 -8.10
CA PRO A 126 -14.93 -17.88 -7.21
C PRO A 126 -16.21 -17.36 -6.54
N THR A 127 -17.31 -18.09 -6.69
CA THR A 127 -18.61 -17.78 -6.09
C THR A 127 -18.72 -18.30 -4.65
N THR A 128 -17.80 -19.16 -4.23
CA THR A 128 -17.78 -19.77 -2.90
C THR A 128 -17.28 -18.79 -1.85
N ARG A 129 -18.11 -18.53 -0.84
CA ARG A 129 -17.77 -17.71 0.34
C ARG A 129 -17.60 -18.59 1.57
N LEU A 130 -16.48 -18.44 2.25
CA LEU A 130 -16.25 -18.92 3.61
C LEU A 130 -17.12 -18.13 4.59
N PHE A 131 -17.78 -18.82 5.52
CA PHE A 131 -18.65 -18.22 6.52
C PHE A 131 -19.74 -17.29 5.96
N LYS A 132 -20.14 -17.46 4.69
CA LYS A 132 -21.06 -16.58 3.92
C LYS A 132 -20.60 -15.13 3.73
N THR A 133 -19.48 -14.72 4.32
CA THR A 133 -19.03 -13.31 4.38
C THR A 133 -17.70 -13.08 3.66
N ILE A 134 -16.76 -14.02 3.70
CA ILE A 134 -15.38 -13.80 3.21
C ILE A 134 -15.06 -14.79 2.06
N GLY A 135 -14.54 -14.29 0.94
CA GLY A 135 -14.06 -15.17 -0.14
C GLY A 135 -12.76 -15.87 0.22
N TRP A 136 -12.56 -17.11 -0.25
CA TRP A 136 -11.30 -17.85 -0.02
C TRP A 136 -10.06 -17.09 -0.51
N VAL A 137 -10.20 -16.31 -1.60
CA VAL A 137 -9.13 -15.45 -2.14
C VAL A 137 -8.69 -14.39 -1.12
N SER A 138 -9.66 -13.69 -0.49
CA SER A 138 -9.37 -12.69 0.53
C SER A 138 -8.72 -13.30 1.77
N LEU A 139 -9.16 -14.49 2.18
CA LEU A 139 -8.53 -15.21 3.29
C LEU A 139 -7.08 -15.58 2.96
N ALA A 140 -6.83 -16.12 1.77
CA ALA A 140 -5.49 -16.48 1.32
C ALA A 140 -4.55 -15.26 1.29
N MET A 141 -5.01 -14.12 0.76
CA MET A 141 -4.25 -12.87 0.78
C MET A 141 -3.95 -12.40 2.21
N PHE A 142 -4.93 -12.45 3.10
CA PHE A 142 -4.75 -12.10 4.51
C PHE A 142 -3.73 -13.03 5.20
N SER A 143 -3.80 -14.34 4.96
CA SER A 143 -2.84 -15.29 5.51
C SER A 143 -1.41 -15.01 5.05
N VAL A 144 -1.19 -14.71 3.77
CA VAL A 144 0.14 -14.34 3.25
C VAL A 144 0.66 -13.08 3.94
N TYR A 145 -0.18 -12.07 4.11
CA TYR A 145 0.19 -10.84 4.82
C TYR A 145 0.59 -11.08 6.28
N VAL A 146 -0.18 -11.88 7.02
CA VAL A 146 0.13 -12.23 8.42
C VAL A 146 1.44 -13.01 8.52
N VAL A 147 1.66 -13.98 7.62
CA VAL A 147 2.92 -14.74 7.57
C VAL A 147 4.10 -13.82 7.25
N ASN A 148 3.94 -12.88 6.31
CA ASN A 148 4.97 -11.88 6.00
C ASN A 148 5.37 -11.07 7.24
N MET A 149 4.38 -10.52 7.95
CA MET A 149 4.61 -9.75 9.17
C MET A 149 5.30 -10.57 10.26
N TRP A 150 4.91 -11.83 10.42
CA TRP A 150 5.53 -12.74 11.38
C TRP A 150 7.00 -13.03 11.03
N VAL A 151 7.29 -13.33 9.76
CA VAL A 151 8.67 -13.59 9.30
C VAL A 151 9.54 -12.36 9.47
N LEU A 152 9.03 -11.17 9.15
CA LEU A 152 9.75 -9.91 9.34
C LEU A 152 10.04 -9.63 10.82
N TYR A 153 9.11 -9.96 11.73
CA TYR A 153 9.34 -9.80 13.16
C TYR A 153 10.45 -10.74 13.68
N LEU A 154 10.52 -11.96 13.16
CA LEU A 154 11.53 -12.95 13.57
C LEU A 154 12.94 -12.68 13.00
N HIS A 155 13.04 -12.00 11.87
CA HIS A 155 14.32 -11.69 11.19
C HIS A 155 14.76 -10.24 11.39
N ARG A 156 14.17 -9.52 12.35
CA ARG A 156 14.68 -8.25 12.88
C ARG A 156 15.78 -8.49 13.91
#